data_AF-A0A7C2MA62-F1
#
_entry.id   AF-A0A7C2MA62-F1
#
_cell.length_a   1.000
_cell.length_b   1.000
_cell.length_c   1.000
_cell.angle_alpha   90.00
_cell.angle_beta   90.00
_cell.angle_gamma   90.00
#
_symmetry.space_group_name_H-M   'P 1'
#
loop_
_entity.id
_entity.type
_entity.pdbx_description
1 polymer ?
#
loop_
_entity_poly.entity_id
_entity_poly.type
_entity_poly.pdbx_seq_one_letter_code
_entity_poly.pdbx_strand_id
1 'polypeptide(L)'
;GLDPTKRESGTSVKGKAKISKNGNRHIRKMLYMPALSAIKNNQKIAIFYQRLIAHHKPKKVAVIAAMRKLLLVAHAIYHNKTEYVAI
;
A
#
# COMPACT_ATOMS: atom_id res chain seq x y z
N GLY A 1 -5.15 7.04 4.98
CA GLY A 1 -4.17 6.39 5.88
C GLY A 1 -3.07 5.60 5.19
N LEU A 2 -3.27 5.11 3.96
CA LEU A 2 -2.25 4.37 3.19
C LEU A 2 -1.95 5.05 1.86
N ASP A 3 -2.55 6.21 1.64
CA ASP A 3 -2.39 7.13 0.53
C ASP A 3 -1.28 8.15 0.84
N PRO A 4 -0.61 8.69 -0.19
CA PRO A 4 0.35 9.76 -0.02
C PRO A 4 -0.35 11.11 0.17
N THR A 5 0.12 11.90 1.14
CA THR A 5 -0.19 13.33 1.27
C THR A 5 0.97 14.17 0.76
N LYS A 6 0.64 15.16 -0.09
CA LYS A 6 1.55 16.22 -0.53
C LYS A 6 1.34 17.44 0.36
N ARG A 7 2.41 18.16 0.68
CA ARG A 7 2.37 19.45 1.40
C ARG A 7 3.07 20.48 0.53
N GLU A 8 2.28 21.13 -0.31
CA GLU A 8 2.74 22.12 -1.27
C GLU A 8 1.90 23.41 -1.10
N SER A 9 2.54 24.57 -1.19
CA SER A 9 1.90 25.88 -1.14
C SER A 9 2.74 26.90 -1.90
N GLY A 10 2.14 27.52 -2.92
CA GLY A 10 2.82 28.45 -3.82
C GLY A 10 4.12 27.88 -4.39
N THR A 11 5.10 28.75 -4.57
CA THR A 11 6.47 28.39 -5.01
C THR A 11 7.39 28.00 -3.84
N SER A 12 7.07 28.44 -2.62
CA SER A 12 7.99 28.35 -1.47
C SER A 12 7.88 27.08 -0.65
N VAL A 13 6.73 26.38 -0.66
CA VAL A 13 6.54 25.14 0.12
C VAL A 13 6.52 23.94 -0.81
N LYS A 14 7.57 23.12 -0.75
CA LYS A 14 7.69 21.85 -1.51
C LYS A 14 8.09 20.70 -0.58
N GLY A 15 7.14 20.25 0.24
CA GLY A 15 7.38 19.19 1.22
C GLY A 15 7.48 17.80 0.57
N LYS A 16 8.32 16.92 1.14
CA LYS A 16 8.36 15.50 0.74
C LYS A 16 6.99 14.86 0.94
N ALA A 17 6.52 14.10 -0.06
CA ALA A 17 5.31 13.30 0.06
C ALA A 17 5.46 12.25 1.17
N LYS A 18 4.46 12.18 2.06
CA LYS A 18 4.44 11.25 3.21
C LYS A 18 3.17 10.44 3.17
N ILE A 19 3.11 9.33 3.91
CA ILE A 19 1.87 8.61 4.11
C ILE A 19 0.88 9.47 4.93
N SER A 20 -0.38 9.50 4.52
CA SER A 20 -1.41 10.23 5.25
C SER A 20 -1.72 9.54 6.58
N LYS A 21 -1.91 10.35 7.63
CA LYS A 21 -2.28 9.86 8.97
C LYS A 21 -3.79 9.72 9.14
N ASN A 22 -4.57 10.06 8.10
CA ASN A 22 -6.03 10.05 8.10
C ASN A 22 -6.55 8.61 8.22
N GLY A 23 -7.57 8.39 9.05
CA GLY A 23 -8.14 7.08 9.35
C GLY A 23 -7.48 6.35 10.53
N ASN A 24 -7.89 5.10 10.77
CA ASN A 24 -7.55 4.37 11.99
C ASN A 24 -6.08 3.92 12.04
N ARG A 25 -5.37 4.31 13.11
CA ARG A 25 -3.96 3.93 13.35
C ARG A 25 -3.78 2.44 13.60
N HIS A 26 -4.73 1.82 14.29
CA HIS A 26 -4.68 0.41 14.64
C HIS A 26 -4.71 -0.48 13.39
N ILE A 27 -5.66 -0.21 12.48
CA ILE A 27 -5.78 -0.93 11.21
C ILE A 27 -4.50 -0.81 10.37
N ARG A 28 -3.90 0.40 10.29
CA ARG A 28 -2.62 0.57 9.58
C ARG A 28 -1.50 -0.28 10.17
N LYS A 29 -1.39 -0.34 11.50
CA LYS A 29 -0.36 -1.16 12.17
C LYS A 29 -0.60 -2.64 11.90
N MET A 30 -1.85 -3.09 12.02
CA MET A 30 -2.25 -4.48 11.81
C MET A 30 -1.95 -4.95 10.39
N LEU A 31 -2.16 -4.10 9.37
CA LEU A 31 -1.94 -4.45 7.96
C LEU A 31 -0.46 -4.61 7.56
N TYR A 32 0.49 -4.17 8.39
CA TYR A 32 1.91 -4.18 8.02
C TYR A 32 2.47 -5.61 7.91
N MET A 33 2.24 -6.45 8.93
CA MET A 33 2.73 -7.84 8.93
C MET A 33 2.06 -8.72 7.85
N PRO A 34 0.73 -8.67 7.64
CA PRO A 34 0.10 -9.32 6.51
C PRO A 34 0.66 -8.89 5.16
N ALA A 35 1.00 -7.61 4.97
CA ALA A 35 1.62 -7.15 3.73
C ALA A 35 3.00 -7.76 3.49
N LEU A 36 3.83 -7.88 4.53
CA LEU A 36 5.13 -8.55 4.41
C LEU A 36 4.99 -10.04 4.08
N SER A 37 4.02 -10.72 4.70
CA SER A 37 3.71 -12.12 4.40
C SER A 37 3.23 -12.29 2.95
N ALA A 38 2.32 -11.42 2.50
CA ALA A 38 1.81 -11.44 1.14
C ALA A 38 2.91 -11.18 0.09
N ILE A 39 3.87 -10.29 0.37
CA ILE A 39 5.00 -10.05 -0.54
C ILE A 39 5.83 -11.32 -0.74
N LYS A 40 5.91 -12.23 0.25
CA LYS A 40 6.65 -13.48 0.14
C LYS A 40 5.84 -14.60 -0.50
N ASN A 41 4.58 -14.73 -0.10
CA ASN A 41 3.77 -15.92 -0.37
C ASN A 41 2.74 -15.73 -1.49
N ASN A 42 2.47 -14.49 -1.92
CA ASN A 42 1.47 -14.18 -2.94
C ASN A 42 2.14 -13.54 -4.16
N GLN A 43 2.15 -14.28 -5.27
CA GLN A 43 2.84 -13.88 -6.49
C GLN A 43 2.34 -12.54 -7.06
N LYS A 44 1.02 -12.28 -7.05
CA LYS A 44 0.45 -11.00 -7.53
C LYS A 44 0.95 -9.80 -6.75
N ILE A 45 1.04 -9.94 -5.42
CA ILE A 45 1.53 -8.89 -4.53
C ILE A 45 3.05 -8.76 -4.62
N ALA A 46 3.76 -9.89 -4.72
CA ALA A 46 5.21 -9.92 -4.92
C ALA A 46 5.62 -9.18 -6.19
N ILE A 47 4.98 -9.47 -7.33
CA ILE A 47 5.23 -8.80 -8.62
C ILE A 47 4.96 -7.29 -8.50
N PHE A 48 3.84 -6.92 -7.87
CA PHE A 48 3.52 -5.51 -7.65
C PHE A 48 4.60 -4.79 -6.82
N TYR A 49 5.06 -5.43 -5.75
CA TYR A 49 6.14 -4.91 -4.90
C TYR A 49 7.46 -4.79 -5.68
N GLN A 50 7.87 -5.84 -6.39
CA GLN A 50 9.10 -5.88 -7.19
C GLN A 50 9.09 -4.78 -8.26
N ARG A 51 7.96 -4.58 -8.95
CA ARG A 51 7.80 -3.49 -9.93
C ARG A 51 8.08 -2.11 -9.30
N LEU A 52 7.57 -1.86 -8.09
CA LEU A 52 7.83 -0.59 -7.41
C LEU A 52 9.31 -0.42 -7.02
N ILE A 53 9.96 -1.50 -6.58
CA ILE A 53 11.40 -1.49 -6.29
C ILE A 53 12.22 -1.23 -7.56
N ALA A 54 11.88 -1.87 -8.68
CA ALA A 54 12.51 -1.64 -9.97
C ALA A 54 12.37 -0.18 -10.45
N HIS A 55 11.26 0.48 -10.10
CA HIS A 55 11.08 1.94 -10.29
C HIS A 55 11.73 2.80 -9.19
N HIS A 56 12.74 2.28 -8.50
CA HIS A 56 13.53 3.00 -7.49
C HIS A 56 12.70 3.57 -6.33
N LYS A 57 11.53 2.99 -6.04
CA LYS A 57 10.76 3.39 -4.85
C LYS A 57 11.43 2.85 -3.60
N PRO A 58 11.49 3.62 -2.50
CA PRO A 58 12.01 3.12 -1.24
C PRO A 58 11.24 1.88 -0.77
N LYS A 59 11.93 0.87 -0.24
CA LYS A 59 11.32 -0.40 0.21
C LYS A 59 10.09 -0.19 1.08
N LYS A 60 10.18 0.73 2.05
CA LYS A 60 9.06 1.05 2.95
C LYS A 60 7.83 1.62 2.22
N VAL A 61 8.04 2.42 1.18
CA VAL A 61 6.95 2.97 0.35
C VAL A 61 6.30 1.85 -0.46
N ALA A 62 7.10 0.92 -1.00
CA ALA A 62 6.57 -0.23 -1.71
C ALA A 62 5.76 -1.16 -0.78
N VAL A 63 6.17 -1.36 0.47
CA VAL A 63 5.37 -2.10 1.47
C VAL A 63 4.05 -1.38 1.76
N ILE A 64 4.05 -0.06 1.96
CA ILE A 64 2.81 0.71 2.17
C ILE A 64 1.87 0.60 0.96
N ALA A 65 2.42 0.65 -0.25
CA ALA A 65 1.63 0.47 -1.46
C ALA A 65 1.03 -0.95 -1.54
N ALA A 66 1.78 -1.98 -1.13
CA ALA A 66 1.28 -3.35 -1.04
C ALA A 66 0.17 -3.48 0.01
N MET A 67 0.28 -2.83 1.17
CA MET A 67 -0.80 -2.76 2.18
C MET A 67 -2.08 -2.17 1.56
N ARG A 68 -1.97 -1.08 0.80
CA ARG A 68 -3.12 -0.47 0.11
C ARG A 68 -3.71 -1.44 -0.92
N LYS A 69 -2.87 -2.15 -1.67
CA LYS A 69 -3.32 -3.12 -2.67
C LYS A 69 -4.11 -4.26 -2.03
N LEU A 70 -3.64 -4.79 -0.91
CA LEU A 70 -4.34 -5.83 -0.14
C LEU A 70 -5.70 -5.34 0.37
N LEU A 71 -5.76 -4.14 0.93
CA LEU A 71 -7.02 -3.55 1.39
C LEU A 71 -8.05 -3.40 0.25
N LEU A 72 -7.60 -2.97 -0.92
CA LEU A 72 -8.47 -2.85 -2.10
C LEU A 72 -8.95 -4.22 -2.59
N VAL A 73 -8.08 -5.24 -2.57
CA VAL A 73 -8.46 -6.61 -2.91
C VAL A 73 -9.50 -7.15 -1.94
N ALA A 74 -9.28 -7.00 -0.64
CA ALA A 74 -10.24 -7.41 0.39
C ALA A 74 -11.59 -6.70 0.23
N HIS A 75 -11.59 -5.39 -0.05
CA HIS A 75 -12.81 -4.63 -0.31
C HIS A 75 -13.52 -5.12 -1.59
N ALA A 76 -12.79 -5.39 -2.67
CA ALA A 76 -13.37 -5.89 -3.92
C ALA A 76 -14.02 -7.27 -3.73
N ILE A 77 -13.37 -8.17 -2.99
CA ILE A 77 -13.92 -9.48 -2.62
C ILE A 77 -15.21 -9.32 -1.82
N TYR A 78 -15.18 -8.46 -0.80
CA TYR A 78 -16.34 -8.21 0.05
C TYR A 78 -17.53 -7.64 -0.73
N HIS A 79 -17.27 -6.66 -1.61
CA HIS A 79 -18.31 -6.01 -2.40
C HIS A 79 -18.89 -6.93 -3.49
N ASN A 80 -18.02 -7.63 -4.23
CA ASN A 80 -18.43 -8.44 -5.38
C ASN A 80 -18.83 -9.87 -4.99
N LYS A 81 -18.60 -10.28 -3.74
CA LYS A 81 -18.82 -11.65 -3.24
C LYS A 81 -18.11 -12.72 -4.08
N THR A 82 -16.94 -12.36 -4.62
CA THR A 82 -16.11 -13.23 -5.46
C THR A 82 -14.93 -13.76 -4.69
N GLU A 83 -14.54 -15.01 -4.94
CA GLU A 83 -13.37 -15.61 -4.33
C GLU A 83 -12.06 -14.98 -4.80
N TYR A 84 -11.06 -15.00 -3.92
CA TYR A 84 -9.72 -14.54 -4.27
C TYR A 84 -8.94 -15.61 -5.02
N VAL A 85 -8.64 -15.37 -6.28
CA VAL A 85 -7.78 -16.25 -7.08
C VAL A 85 -6.33 -15.75 -7.03
N ALA A 86 -5.45 -16.52 -6.39
CA ALA A 86 -4.04 -16.16 -6.18
C ALA A 86 -3.09 -16.55 -7.33
N ILE A 87 -3.59 -17.26 -8.35
CA ILE A 87 -2.83 -17.78 -9.51
C ILE A 87 -2.05 -16.67 -10.20
#